data_AF-A0A1I0P6U7-F1
#
_entry.id   AF-A0A1I0P6U7-F1
#
_cell.length_a   1.000
_cell.length_b   1.000
_cell.length_c   1.000
_cell.angle_alpha   90.00
_cell.angle_beta   90.00
_cell.angle_gamma   90.00
#
_symmetry.space_group_name_H-M   'P 1'
#
loop_
_entity.id
_entity.type
_entity.pdbx_description
1 polymer ?
#
loop_
_entity_poly.entity_id
_entity_poly.type
_entity_poly.pdbx_seq_one_letter_code
_entity_poly.pdbx_strand_id
1 'polypeptide(L)'
;MFARETERSEGTVGNHLRRAEDKLAAAADAFAAVAEPVDFLEERDARSTSWERAAPLAPATEIRQLNSHAWLLQLPDGSPHVTALLRRQGSYQGWCDCNGWEYRDDPASPCAHLCTLRQGAFAHVETAEGERLQVTEASATREPVTDGGEFVKPAAGADGREFGRPEGQL
;
A
#
# COMPACT_ATOMS: atom_id res chain seq x y z
N MET A 1 -16.90 -32.25 -34.18
CA MET A 1 -15.98 -32.72 -33.12
C MET A 1 -15.19 -31.56 -32.51
N PHE A 2 -14.74 -30.58 -33.32
CA PHE A 2 -13.94 -29.41 -32.91
C PHE A 2 -14.59 -28.43 -31.90
N ALA A 3 -15.91 -28.25 -31.88
CA ALA A 3 -16.56 -27.31 -30.96
C ALA A 3 -16.41 -27.70 -29.47
N ARG A 4 -16.46 -29.01 -29.16
CA ARG A 4 -16.36 -29.48 -27.76
C ARG A 4 -14.95 -29.37 -27.17
N GLU A 5 -13.91 -29.36 -28.02
CA GLU A 5 -12.53 -29.19 -27.59
C GLU A 5 -12.20 -27.72 -27.30
N THR A 6 -12.72 -26.78 -28.11
CA THR A 6 -12.61 -25.35 -27.82
C THR A 6 -13.33 -25.00 -26.52
N GLU A 7 -14.57 -25.47 -26.33
CA GLU A 7 -15.35 -25.23 -25.10
C GLU A 7 -14.65 -25.80 -23.84
N ARG A 8 -14.03 -26.98 -23.96
CA ARG A 8 -13.27 -27.60 -22.86
C ARG A 8 -11.96 -26.85 -22.58
N SER A 9 -11.30 -26.33 -23.61
CA SER A 9 -10.09 -25.51 -23.47
C SER A 9 -10.39 -24.14 -22.85
N GLU A 10 -11.48 -23.49 -23.24
CA GLU A 10 -11.96 -22.23 -22.65
C GLU A 10 -12.36 -22.42 -21.18
N GLY A 11 -13.06 -23.52 -20.85
CA GLY A 11 -13.38 -23.85 -19.46
C GLY A 11 -12.14 -24.13 -18.60
N THR A 12 -11.09 -24.70 -19.21
CA THR A 12 -9.82 -24.98 -18.51
C THR A 12 -9.02 -23.70 -18.29
N VAL A 13 -8.87 -22.87 -19.33
CA VAL A 13 -8.19 -21.56 -19.25
C VAL A 13 -8.92 -20.65 -18.25
N GLY A 14 -10.25 -20.57 -18.30
CA GLY A 14 -11.04 -19.79 -17.36
C GLY A 14 -10.87 -20.25 -15.91
N ASN A 15 -10.76 -21.56 -15.66
CA ASN A 15 -10.47 -22.08 -14.32
C ASN A 15 -9.05 -21.73 -13.84
N HIS A 16 -8.06 -21.73 -14.72
CA HIS A 16 -6.69 -21.34 -14.38
C HIS A 16 -6.57 -19.85 -14.08
N LEU A 17 -7.24 -19.00 -14.86
CA LEU A 17 -7.28 -17.55 -14.64
C LEU A 17 -7.93 -17.22 -13.30
N ARG A 18 -9.11 -17.77 -13.02
CA ARG A 18 -9.79 -17.57 -11.73
C ARG A 18 -8.92 -17.99 -10.54
N ARG A 19 -8.25 -19.14 -10.64
CA ARG A 19 -7.34 -19.61 -9.59
C ARG A 19 -6.11 -18.71 -9.42
N ALA A 20 -5.65 -18.05 -10.48
CA ALA A 20 -4.58 -17.07 -10.38
C ALA A 20 -5.08 -15.77 -9.71
N GLU A 21 -6.29 -15.32 -10.03
CA GLU A 21 -6.95 -14.18 -9.38
C GLU A 21 -7.16 -14.44 -7.88
N ASP A 22 -7.66 -15.62 -7.49
CA ASP A 22 -7.81 -16.01 -6.08
C ASP A 22 -6.47 -15.98 -5.33
N LYS A 23 -5.39 -16.42 -5.98
CA LYS A 23 -4.04 -16.39 -5.40
C LYS A 23 -3.52 -14.96 -5.27
N LEU A 24 -3.80 -14.08 -6.24
CA LEU A 24 -3.43 -12.67 -6.18
C LEU A 24 -4.20 -11.95 -5.07
N ALA A 25 -5.49 -12.25 -4.90
CA ALA A 25 -6.30 -11.73 -3.80
C ALA A 25 -5.77 -12.20 -2.43
N ALA A 26 -5.43 -13.49 -2.29
CA ALA A 26 -4.84 -14.01 -1.05
C ALA A 26 -3.44 -13.40 -0.76
N ALA A 27 -2.62 -13.19 -1.80
CA ALA A 27 -1.36 -12.50 -1.67
C ALA A 27 -1.55 -11.04 -1.26
N ALA A 28 -2.56 -10.36 -1.81
CA ALA A 28 -2.94 -9.01 -1.42
C ALA A 28 -3.32 -8.89 0.07
N ASP A 29 -4.08 -9.83 0.62
CA ASP A 29 -4.38 -9.86 2.05
C ASP A 29 -3.10 -10.00 2.90
N ALA A 30 -2.17 -10.85 2.46
CA ALA A 30 -0.86 -11.00 3.10
C ALA A 30 -0.03 -9.70 3.00
N PHE A 31 -0.11 -8.97 1.88
CA PHE A 31 0.57 -7.69 1.71
C PHE A 31 0.00 -6.60 2.60
N ALA A 32 -1.32 -6.53 2.77
CA ALA A 32 -1.92 -5.63 3.75
C ALA A 32 -1.51 -5.93 5.20
N ALA A 33 -1.14 -7.17 5.51
CA ALA A 33 -0.61 -7.51 6.84
C ALA A 33 0.81 -6.97 7.08
N VAL A 34 1.60 -6.78 6.02
CA VAL A 34 2.99 -6.30 6.09
C VAL A 34 3.18 -4.85 5.62
N ALA A 35 2.10 -4.16 5.22
CA ALA A 35 2.16 -2.77 4.81
C ALA A 35 2.75 -1.87 5.91
N GLU A 36 3.67 -1.00 5.51
CA GLU A 36 4.39 -0.09 6.40
C GLU A 36 3.81 1.32 6.32
N PRO A 37 3.92 2.14 7.38
CA PRO A 37 3.46 3.53 7.34
C PRO A 37 4.09 4.31 6.19
N VAL A 38 3.29 5.14 5.52
CA VAL A 38 3.74 6.01 4.42
C VAL A 38 3.20 7.43 4.63
N ASP A 39 4.07 8.43 4.54
CA ASP A 39 3.68 9.85 4.58
C ASP A 39 3.66 10.46 3.17
N PHE A 40 2.48 10.48 2.55
CA PHE A 40 2.32 11.09 1.22
C PHE A 40 2.33 12.62 1.24
N LEU A 41 2.12 13.26 2.38
CA LEU A 41 2.17 14.71 2.48
C LEU A 41 3.62 15.17 2.45
N GLU A 42 4.49 14.47 3.17
CA GLU A 42 5.93 14.69 3.10
C GLU A 42 6.46 14.53 1.67
N GLU A 43 6.09 13.44 0.97
CA GLU A 43 6.48 13.20 -0.43
C GLU A 43 6.03 14.33 -1.38
N ARG A 44 4.79 14.80 -1.21
CA ARG A 44 4.23 15.91 -1.98
C ARG A 44 4.99 17.20 -1.72
N ASP A 45 5.22 17.52 -0.46
CA ASP A 45 5.82 18.79 -0.03
C ASP A 45 7.30 18.85 -0.37
N ALA A 46 8.00 17.72 -0.28
CA ALA A 46 9.38 17.55 -0.72
C ALA A 46 9.53 17.52 -2.25
N ARG A 47 8.44 17.31 -3.00
CA ARG A 47 8.45 17.03 -4.45
C ARG A 47 9.42 15.91 -4.79
N SER A 48 9.28 14.78 -4.09
CA SER A 48 10.16 13.63 -4.30
C SER A 48 10.08 13.12 -5.74
N THR A 49 11.15 12.46 -6.18
CA THR A 49 11.23 11.77 -7.47
C THR A 49 10.07 10.79 -7.63
N SER A 50 9.73 10.04 -6.57
CA SER A 50 8.57 9.13 -6.56
C SER A 50 7.24 9.86 -6.74
N TRP A 51 7.06 11.01 -6.10
CA TRP A 51 5.85 11.82 -6.21
C TRP A 51 5.69 12.43 -7.60
N GLU A 52 6.78 12.94 -8.18
CA GLU A 52 6.76 13.55 -9.52
C GLU A 52 6.60 12.52 -10.64
N ARG A 53 7.16 11.32 -10.47
CA ARG A 53 7.01 10.21 -11.42
C ARG A 53 5.63 9.58 -11.38
N ALA A 54 4.88 9.76 -10.28
CA ALA A 54 3.52 9.24 -10.19
C ALA A 54 2.65 9.81 -11.32
N ALA A 55 1.89 8.93 -11.97
CA ALA A 55 1.22 9.26 -13.23
C ALA A 55 -0.22 8.73 -13.29
N PRO A 56 -1.08 9.05 -12.31
CA PRO A 56 -2.42 8.44 -12.19
C PRO A 56 -3.36 8.76 -13.36
N LEU A 57 -3.10 9.84 -14.09
CA LEU A 57 -3.93 10.31 -15.22
C LEU A 57 -3.29 10.02 -16.59
N ALA A 58 -2.11 9.40 -16.62
CA ALA A 58 -1.47 9.12 -17.90
C ALA A 58 -2.24 8.00 -18.63
N PRO A 59 -2.51 8.13 -19.95
CA PRO A 59 -3.29 7.14 -20.69
C PRO A 59 -2.70 5.72 -20.71
N ALA A 60 -1.38 5.61 -20.49
CA ALA A 60 -0.66 4.34 -20.43
C ALA A 60 -0.54 3.77 -19.00
N THR A 61 -1.12 4.44 -18.01
CA THR A 61 -1.20 3.92 -16.63
C THR A 61 -2.40 3.00 -16.52
N GLU A 62 -2.16 1.75 -16.12
CA GLU A 62 -3.22 0.77 -15.87
C GLU A 62 -3.35 0.52 -14.37
N ILE A 63 -4.57 0.64 -13.84
CA ILE A 63 -4.90 0.36 -12.44
C ILE A 63 -5.99 -0.70 -12.41
N ARG A 64 -5.63 -1.94 -12.10
CA ARG A 64 -6.58 -3.06 -12.03
C ARG A 64 -6.82 -3.44 -10.59
N GLN A 65 -8.08 -3.49 -10.15
CA GLN A 65 -8.39 -3.83 -8.77
C GLN A 65 -8.26 -5.36 -8.52
N LEU A 66 -7.58 -5.74 -7.44
CA LEU A 66 -7.46 -7.14 -7.00
C LEU A 66 -8.39 -7.44 -5.83
N ASN A 67 -8.45 -6.54 -4.85
CA ASN A 67 -9.38 -6.58 -3.72
C ASN A 67 -9.64 -5.15 -3.20
N SER A 68 -10.14 -4.99 -1.97
CA SER A 68 -10.47 -3.67 -1.40
C SER A 68 -9.27 -2.77 -1.06
N HIS A 69 -8.06 -3.31 -1.07
CA HIS A 69 -6.84 -2.61 -0.61
C HIS A 69 -5.62 -2.93 -1.48
N ALA A 70 -5.78 -3.65 -2.58
CA ALA A 70 -4.70 -4.01 -3.47
C ALA A 70 -5.10 -3.94 -4.94
N TRP A 71 -4.12 -3.54 -5.74
CA TRP A 71 -4.23 -3.30 -7.16
C TRP A 71 -3.01 -3.89 -7.88
N LEU A 72 -3.21 -4.33 -9.12
CA LEU A 72 -2.14 -4.51 -10.08
C LEU A 72 -1.98 -3.17 -10.81
N LEU A 73 -0.85 -2.52 -10.59
CA LEU A 73 -0.57 -1.18 -11.10
C LEU A 73 0.58 -1.21 -12.10
N GLN A 74 0.37 -0.62 -13.27
CA GLN A 74 1.42 -0.42 -14.27
C GLN A 74 1.55 1.06 -14.60
N LEU A 75 2.76 1.61 -14.43
CA LEU A 75 3.10 2.96 -14.88
C LEU A 75 3.54 2.97 -16.35
N PRO A 76 3.53 4.14 -17.03
CA PRO A 76 3.86 4.24 -18.45
C PRO A 76 5.25 3.71 -18.83
N ASP A 77 6.18 3.71 -17.89
CA ASP A 77 7.60 3.39 -18.09
C ASP A 77 8.04 2.10 -17.34
N GLY A 78 7.09 1.22 -16.97
CA GLY A 78 7.38 0.10 -16.07
C GLY A 78 6.62 -1.19 -16.34
N SER A 79 7.02 -2.23 -15.61
CA SER A 79 6.26 -3.49 -15.52
C SER A 79 5.11 -3.36 -14.52
N PRO A 80 4.06 -4.20 -14.61
CA PRO A 80 3.00 -4.21 -13.63
C PRO A 80 3.49 -4.73 -12.27
N HIS A 81 3.00 -4.11 -11.19
CA HIS A 81 3.39 -4.36 -9.81
C HIS A 81 2.18 -4.55 -8.91
N VAL A 82 2.23 -5.54 -8.02
CA VAL A 82 1.20 -5.69 -6.99
C VAL A 82 1.45 -4.65 -5.91
N THR A 83 0.46 -3.80 -5.70
CA THR A 83 0.55 -2.67 -4.79
C THR A 83 -0.64 -2.71 -3.83
N ALA A 84 -0.35 -2.69 -2.53
CA ALA A 84 -1.34 -2.60 -1.48
C ALA A 84 -1.30 -1.22 -0.82
N LEU A 85 -2.45 -0.60 -0.66
CA LEU A 85 -2.61 0.67 0.02
C LEU A 85 -3.90 0.68 0.82
N LEU A 86 -3.79 0.97 2.11
CA LEU A 86 -4.91 1.05 3.02
C LEU A 86 -4.70 2.17 4.03
N ARG A 87 -5.77 2.57 4.70
CA ARG A 87 -5.70 3.47 5.85
C ARG A 87 -5.94 2.69 7.14
N ARG A 88 -5.11 2.91 8.16
CA ARG A 88 -5.26 2.34 9.51
C ARG A 88 -5.08 3.44 10.53
N GLN A 89 -6.11 3.66 11.34
CA GLN A 89 -6.06 4.60 12.48
C GLN A 89 -5.54 5.99 12.07
N GLY A 90 -5.98 6.49 10.91
CA GLY A 90 -5.59 7.79 10.37
C GLY A 90 -4.33 7.77 9.49
N SER A 91 -3.47 6.77 9.61
CA SER A 91 -2.24 6.62 8.82
C SER A 91 -2.46 5.88 7.51
N TYR A 92 -1.77 6.26 6.44
CA TYR A 92 -1.65 5.39 5.28
C TYR A 92 -0.62 4.30 5.56
N GLN A 93 -0.90 3.09 5.07
CA GLN A 93 0.04 1.98 5.08
C GLN A 93 0.12 1.40 3.66
N GLY A 94 1.33 1.31 3.15
CA GLY A 94 1.62 0.92 1.77
C GLY A 94 2.57 -0.27 1.69
N TRP A 95 2.42 -1.04 0.63
CA TRP A 95 3.38 -2.05 0.21
C TRP A 95 3.37 -2.18 -1.32
N CYS A 96 4.53 -2.43 -1.92
CA CYS A 96 4.66 -2.67 -3.35
C CYS A 96 5.77 -3.70 -3.58
N ASP A 97 5.57 -4.61 -4.54
CA ASP A 97 6.57 -5.61 -4.93
C ASP A 97 7.68 -5.08 -5.85
N CYS A 98 7.66 -3.77 -6.15
CA CYS A 98 8.69 -3.17 -6.99
C CYS A 98 10.01 -2.97 -6.24
N ASN A 99 11.10 -2.90 -7.01
CA ASN A 99 12.41 -2.47 -6.49
C ASN A 99 12.52 -0.95 -6.35
N GLY A 100 11.40 -0.25 -6.10
CA GLY A 100 11.34 1.21 -6.04
C GLY A 100 12.25 1.83 -4.98
N TRP A 101 12.71 1.02 -4.02
CA TRP A 101 13.75 1.37 -3.07
C TRP A 101 15.08 1.81 -3.71
N GLU A 102 15.33 1.43 -4.96
CA GLU A 102 16.53 1.82 -5.73
C GLU A 102 16.46 3.25 -6.29
N TYR A 103 15.26 3.83 -6.35
CA TYR A 103 15.00 5.11 -7.04
C TYR A 103 14.37 6.17 -6.14
N ARG A 104 14.31 5.92 -4.84
CA ARG A 104 13.75 6.84 -3.84
C ARG A 104 14.79 7.83 -3.34
N ASP A 105 14.34 9.02 -2.96
CA ASP A 105 15.22 10.07 -2.42
C ASP A 105 15.62 9.80 -0.97
N ASP A 106 14.75 9.16 -0.19
CA ASP A 106 14.97 8.80 1.22
C ASP A 106 14.55 7.34 1.48
N PRO A 107 15.23 6.58 2.38
CA PRO A 107 14.84 5.21 2.73
C PRO A 107 13.37 5.00 3.11
N ALA A 108 12.72 5.98 3.71
CA ALA A 108 11.31 5.96 4.11
C ALA A 108 10.35 6.40 3.00
N SER A 109 10.86 6.95 1.90
CA SER A 109 10.05 7.40 0.76
C SER A 109 9.40 6.20 0.05
N PRO A 110 8.07 6.21 -0.17
CA PRO A 110 7.38 5.20 -0.94
C PRO A 110 7.80 5.22 -2.41
N CYS A 111 7.47 4.16 -3.14
CA CYS A 111 7.66 4.13 -4.58
C CYS A 111 6.57 4.94 -5.33
N ALA A 112 6.87 5.29 -6.59
CA ALA A 112 5.94 5.97 -7.47
C ALA A 112 4.58 5.26 -7.67
N HIS A 113 4.52 3.92 -7.48
CA HIS A 113 3.27 3.16 -7.53
C HIS A 113 2.31 3.54 -6.39
N LEU A 114 2.82 3.62 -5.16
CA LEU A 114 2.03 4.04 -4.01
C LEU A 114 1.59 5.50 -4.13
N CYS A 115 2.49 6.38 -4.59
CA CYS A 115 2.15 7.77 -4.88
C CYS A 115 1.06 7.87 -5.96
N THR A 116 1.12 7.03 -7.00
CA THR A 116 0.11 6.98 -8.06
C THR A 116 -1.25 6.55 -7.52
N LEU A 117 -1.33 5.52 -6.69
CA LEU A 117 -2.60 5.14 -6.06
C LEU A 117 -3.16 6.27 -5.18
N ARG A 118 -2.28 6.93 -4.40
CA ARG A 118 -2.70 8.03 -3.53
C ARG A 118 -3.24 9.23 -4.33
N GLN A 119 -2.51 9.66 -5.36
CA GLN A 119 -2.91 10.76 -6.23
C GLN A 119 -4.18 10.40 -7.01
N GLY A 120 -4.26 9.17 -7.54
CA GLY A 120 -5.43 8.67 -8.26
C GLY A 120 -6.68 8.62 -7.38
N ALA A 121 -6.57 8.17 -6.13
CA ALA A 121 -7.68 8.18 -5.17
C ALA A 121 -8.14 9.61 -4.84
N PHE A 122 -7.22 10.56 -4.75
CA PHE A 122 -7.54 11.98 -4.57
C PHE A 122 -8.25 12.59 -5.79
N ALA A 123 -7.79 12.22 -6.99
CA ALA A 123 -8.34 12.70 -8.26
C ALA A 123 -9.58 11.91 -8.74
N HIS A 124 -10.02 10.90 -8.00
CA HIS A 124 -11.13 10.01 -8.35
C HIS A 124 -10.96 9.31 -9.71
N VAL A 125 -9.74 8.85 -10.00
CA VAL A 125 -9.42 8.06 -11.20
C VAL A 125 -10.22 6.76 -11.21
N GLU A 126 -10.64 6.33 -12.39
CA GLU A 126 -11.33 5.06 -12.60
C GLU A 126 -10.30 3.93 -12.79
N THR A 127 -10.55 2.79 -12.17
CA THR A 127 -9.81 1.55 -12.43
C THR A 127 -10.16 0.98 -13.80
N ALA A 128 -9.44 -0.05 -14.24
CA ALA A 128 -9.73 -0.77 -15.47
C ALA A 128 -11.16 -1.36 -15.49
N GLU A 129 -11.72 -1.63 -14.31
CA GLU A 129 -13.10 -2.09 -14.12
C GLU A 129 -14.15 -0.97 -14.18
N GLY A 130 -13.73 0.30 -14.31
CA GLY A 130 -14.62 1.47 -14.29
C GLY A 130 -15.06 1.89 -12.89
N GLU A 131 -14.43 1.35 -11.83
CA GLU A 131 -14.72 1.74 -10.45
C GLU A 131 -13.85 2.92 -10.04
N ARG A 132 -14.37 3.83 -9.21
CA ARG A 132 -13.52 4.88 -8.66
C ARG A 132 -12.50 4.29 -7.71
N LEU A 133 -11.23 4.62 -7.92
CA LEU A 133 -10.15 4.26 -7.03
C LEU A 133 -10.40 4.87 -5.64
N GLN A 134 -10.51 4.01 -4.63
CA GLN A 134 -10.73 4.38 -3.24
C GLN A 134 -9.76 3.62 -2.34
N VAL A 135 -9.06 4.35 -1.47
CA VAL A 135 -8.25 3.75 -0.41
C VAL A 135 -9.18 3.49 0.78
N THR A 136 -9.32 2.23 1.16
CA THR A 136 -10.24 1.81 2.22
C THR A 136 -9.61 1.91 3.61
N GLU A 137 -10.44 2.19 4.61
CA GLU A 137 -10.09 2.04 6.01
C GLU A 137 -10.12 0.55 6.38
N ALA A 138 -9.03 0.03 6.96
CA ALA A 138 -8.98 -1.33 7.47
C ALA A 138 -9.00 -1.33 9.01
N SER A 139 -9.73 -2.29 9.59
CA SER A 139 -9.68 -2.53 11.04
C SER A 139 -8.25 -2.91 11.46
N ALA A 140 -7.70 -2.20 12.44
CA ALA A 140 -6.30 -2.26 12.79
C ALA A 140 -5.89 -3.57 13.50
N THR A 141 -4.71 -4.09 13.14
CA THR A 141 -3.94 -5.08 13.92
C THR A 141 -2.59 -4.52 14.42
N ARG A 142 -2.27 -3.25 14.14
CA ARG A 142 -1.04 -2.53 14.59
C ARG A 142 -1.37 -1.10 15.01
N GLU A 143 -0.49 -0.51 15.84
CA GLU A 143 -0.66 0.82 16.44
C GLU A 143 -0.56 1.99 15.43
N PRO A 144 -1.21 3.13 15.70
CA PRO A 144 -1.33 4.24 14.75
C PRO A 144 -0.04 5.04 14.66
N VAL A 145 0.21 5.61 13.48
CA VAL A 145 1.09 6.78 13.31
C VAL A 145 0.24 7.90 12.73
N THR A 146 0.27 9.11 13.31
CA THR A 146 -0.58 10.22 12.86
C THR A 146 -0.05 10.86 11.58
N ASP A 147 -0.94 11.45 10.79
CA ASP A 147 -0.66 12.13 9.51
C ASP A 147 -0.09 13.56 9.67
N GLY A 148 0.65 13.82 10.76
CA GLY A 148 1.35 15.10 10.96
C GLY A 148 1.57 15.58 12.40
N GLY A 149 1.97 14.74 13.37
CA GLY A 149 2.22 15.22 14.74
C GLY A 149 3.24 14.44 15.56
N GLU A 150 4.43 15.05 15.70
CA GLU A 150 5.53 14.86 16.67
C GLU A 150 5.89 13.44 17.17
N PHE A 151 7.12 13.04 16.85
CA PHE A 151 7.79 11.86 17.39
C PHE A 151 8.20 12.09 18.86
N VAL A 152 7.34 11.71 19.83
CA VAL A 152 7.80 11.58 21.21
C VAL A 152 8.58 10.26 21.32
N LYS A 153 9.91 10.35 21.27
CA LYS A 153 10.77 9.23 21.64
C LYS A 153 10.39 8.80 23.06
N PRO A 154 10.03 7.53 23.32
CA PRO A 154 9.92 7.07 24.69
C PRO A 154 11.29 7.23 25.35
N ALA A 155 11.31 7.86 26.53
CA ALA A 155 12.52 8.01 27.31
C ALA A 155 13.13 6.63 27.54
N ALA A 156 14.36 6.44 27.04
CA ALA A 156 15.19 5.32 27.42
C ALA A 156 15.46 5.42 28.93
N GLY A 157 15.09 4.38 29.68
CA GLY A 157 15.34 4.32 31.11
C GLY A 157 14.32 3.46 31.84
N ALA A 158 14.35 2.16 31.58
CA ALA A 158 13.85 1.17 32.53
C ALA A 158 15.06 0.58 33.23
N ASP A 159 15.27 0.93 34.49
CA ASP A 159 16.27 0.28 35.33
C ASP A 159 15.98 0.46 36.83
N GLY A 160 15.31 -0.57 37.38
CA GLY A 160 15.71 -1.11 38.68
C GLY A 160 15.11 -0.45 39.93
N ARG A 161 14.23 -1.22 40.59
CA ARG A 161 13.80 -1.15 42.02
C ARG A 161 14.82 -0.46 42.96
N GLU A 162 14.40 0.27 43.99
CA GLU A 162 14.03 -0.29 45.30
C GLU A 162 13.09 0.58 46.15
N PHE A 163 12.31 -0.10 46.99
CA PHE A 163 11.48 0.45 48.06
C PHE A 163 12.35 0.96 49.22
N GLY A 164 12.18 2.22 49.62
CA GLY A 164 12.77 2.80 50.83
C GLY A 164 11.78 3.75 51.51
N ARG A 165 11.50 3.50 52.80
CA ARG A 165 10.59 4.24 53.69
C ARG A 165 11.04 5.71 53.87
N PRO A 166 10.13 6.69 53.98
CA PRO A 166 10.53 8.06 54.30
C PRO A 166 10.94 8.17 55.78
N GLU A 167 12.21 8.47 56.04
CA GLU A 167 12.66 9.02 57.33
C GLU A 167 12.83 10.53 57.21
N GLY A 168 12.35 11.28 58.21
CA GLY A 168 12.78 12.66 58.46
C GLY A 168 11.76 13.76 58.14
N GLN A 169 10.76 13.91 59.00
CA GLN A 169 10.30 15.24 59.40
C GLN A 169 11.43 15.94 60.16
N LEU A 170 11.76 17.16 59.77
CA LEU A 170 12.26 18.21 60.66
C LEU A 170 11.38 19.44 60.45
#